data_AF-A0A529QGX1-F1
#
_entry.id   AF-A0A529QGX1-F1
#
_cell.length_a   1.000
_cell.length_b   1.000
_cell.length_c   1.000
_cell.angle_alpha   90.00
_cell.angle_beta   90.00
_cell.angle_gamma   90.00
#
_symmetry.space_group_name_H-M   'P 1'
#
loop_
_entity.id
_entity.type
_entity.pdbx_description
1 polymer ?
#
loop_
_entity_poly.entity_id
_entity_poly.type
_entity_poly.pdbx_seq_one_letter_code
_entity_poly.pdbx_strand_id
1 'polypeptide(L)'
;DMIVRSLRAGHPTSVAIGLVAREIPDPIGTEFGIVADEITFGLSMEQAVRKLSERVGFEGLHLLSVSLSIQSKTGGNLTEILANLSTVLRERQKLRLKIRALSAEGRVSAWIISLFPLIMFGLLTLIAPDYYGGVWNSGLLMPAFVVFGVWALLGDYIMYRMVNFDF
;
A
#
# COMPACT_ATOMS: atom_id res chain seq x y z
N ASP A 1 17.07 7.05 0.73
CA ASP A 1 18.11 7.31 -0.28
C ASP A 1 18.94 8.57 -0.08
N MET A 2 18.32 9.76 0.04
CA MET A 2 19.05 11.02 0.19
C MET A 2 20.04 11.02 1.37
N ILE A 3 19.60 10.55 2.54
CA ILE A 3 20.45 10.39 3.75
C ILE A 3 21.62 9.44 3.47
N VAL A 4 21.36 8.27 2.87
CA VAL A 4 22.40 7.27 2.53
C VAL A 4 23.44 7.86 1.58
N ARG A 5 23.00 8.62 0.57
CA ARG A 5 23.91 9.27 -0.40
C ARG A 5 24.78 10.33 0.28
N SER A 6 24.21 11.14 1.17
CA SER A 6 24.93 12.16 1.92
C SER A 6 26.00 11.54 2.84
N LEU A 7 25.66 10.46 3.54
CA LEU A 7 26.59 9.71 4.38
C LEU A 7 27.71 9.03 3.59
N ARG A 8 27.39 8.43 2.43
CA ARG A 8 28.42 7.87 1.51
C ARG A 8 29.38 8.93 0.98
N ALA A 9 28.93 10.17 0.87
CA ALA A 9 29.78 11.31 0.51
C ALA A 9 30.61 11.84 1.69
N GLY A 10 30.55 11.19 2.87
CA GLY A 10 31.33 11.55 4.05
C GLY A 10 30.73 12.66 4.91
N HIS A 11 29.50 13.09 4.64
CA HIS A 11 28.85 14.12 5.46
C HIS A 11 28.47 13.56 6.83
N PRO A 12 28.54 14.37 7.91
CA PRO A 12 27.97 14.01 9.20
C PRO A 12 26.47 13.74 9.10
N THR A 13 25.96 12.80 9.90
CA THR A 13 24.55 12.41 9.84
C THR A 13 23.58 13.55 10.15
N SER A 14 23.95 14.48 11.04
CA SER A 14 23.17 15.69 11.31
C SER A 14 22.96 16.55 10.06
N VAL A 15 24.01 16.69 9.23
CA VAL A 15 23.94 17.39 7.94
C VAL A 15 23.04 16.65 6.95
N ALA A 16 23.14 15.32 6.91
CA ALA A 16 22.28 14.50 6.05
C ALA A 16 20.79 14.64 6.40
N ILE A 17 20.45 14.72 7.68
CA ILE A 17 19.07 14.95 8.17
C ILE A 17 18.62 16.37 7.82
N GLY A 18 19.46 17.38 8.07
CA GLY A 18 19.16 18.77 7.73
C GLY A 18 18.99 19.00 6.22
N LEU A 19 19.66 18.22 5.37
CA LEU A 19 19.46 18.26 3.92
C LEU A 19 18.06 17.80 3.53
N VAL A 20 17.56 16.71 4.14
CA VAL A 20 16.19 16.21 3.92
C VAL A 20 15.17 17.28 4.32
N ALA A 21 15.38 17.96 5.44
CA ALA A 21 14.49 19.03 5.90
C ALA A 21 14.34 20.19 4.90
N ARG A 22 15.38 20.46 4.10
CA ARG A 22 15.42 21.56 3.13
C ARG A 22 15.01 21.15 1.72
N GLU A 23 15.35 19.94 1.30
CA GLU A 23 15.08 19.46 -0.06
C GLU A 23 13.71 18.81 -0.23
N ILE A 24 13.12 18.30 0.86
CA ILE A 24 11.81 17.62 0.80
C ILE A 24 10.69 18.62 1.13
N PRO A 25 9.62 18.68 0.32
CA PRO A 25 8.47 19.54 0.60
C PRO A 25 7.72 19.11 1.87
N ASP A 26 6.99 20.06 2.44
CA ASP A 26 6.12 19.81 3.61
C ASP A 26 5.01 18.79 3.29
N PRO A 27 4.57 18.01 4.30
CA PRO A 27 4.89 18.10 5.73
C PRO A 27 6.18 17.37 6.16
N ILE A 28 6.80 16.59 5.27
CA ILE A 28 7.96 15.76 5.61
C ILE A 28 9.20 16.63 5.86
N GLY A 29 9.39 17.69 5.08
CA GLY A 29 10.46 18.66 5.30
C GLY A 29 10.46 19.24 6.72
N THR A 30 9.32 19.80 7.14
CA THR A 30 9.10 20.30 8.50
C THR A 30 9.39 19.25 9.59
N GLU A 31 8.89 18.02 9.44
CA GLU A 31 9.12 16.96 10.44
C GLU A 31 10.60 16.55 10.58
N PHE A 32 11.34 16.48 9.47
CA PHE A 32 12.79 16.26 9.50
C PHE A 32 13.55 17.51 9.99
N GLY A 33 13.00 18.71 9.82
CA GLY A 33 13.52 19.94 10.41
C GLY A 33 13.48 19.91 11.94
N ILE A 34 12.35 19.49 12.51
CA ILE A 34 12.22 19.28 13.96
C ILE A 34 13.27 18.28 14.47
N VAL A 35 13.51 17.19 13.74
CA VAL A 35 14.55 16.22 14.11
C VAL A 35 15.95 16.83 14.05
N ALA A 36 16.24 17.63 13.02
CA ALA A 36 17.53 18.32 12.91
C ALA A 36 17.75 19.26 14.10
N ASP A 37 16.73 20.06 14.45
CA ASP A 37 16.78 20.97 15.59
C ASP A 37 16.96 20.22 16.91
N GLU A 38 16.21 19.15 17.16
CA GLU A 38 16.35 18.32 18.35
C GLU A 38 17.79 17.78 18.51
N ILE A 39 18.39 17.30 17.42
CA ILE A 39 19.79 16.84 17.43
C ILE A 39 20.74 18.00 17.73
N THR A 40 20.52 19.19 17.16
CA THR A 40 21.31 20.38 17.44
C THR A 40 21.21 20.82 18.90
N PHE A 41 20.05 20.66 19.54
CA PHE A 41 19.85 20.91 20.97
C PHE A 41 20.38 19.79 21.88
N GLY A 42 21.04 18.78 21.32
CA GLY A 42 21.74 17.74 22.08
C GLY A 42 20.94 16.47 22.33
N LEU A 43 19.77 16.28 21.70
CA LEU A 43 19.12 14.97 21.72
C LEU A 43 19.96 13.95 20.93
N SER A 44 19.94 12.70 21.40
CA SER A 44 20.53 11.63 20.61
C SER A 44 19.72 11.39 19.34
N MET A 45 20.39 10.96 18.27
CA MET A 45 19.76 10.65 17.00
C MET A 45 18.67 9.59 17.13
N GLU A 46 18.91 8.57 17.96
CA GLU A 46 17.93 7.53 18.28
C GLU A 46 16.65 8.13 18.86
N GLN A 47 16.77 9.05 19.82
CA GLN A 47 15.64 9.68 20.49
C GLN A 47 14.86 10.61 19.55
N ALA A 48 15.56 11.44 18.78
CA ALA A 48 14.93 12.37 17.83
C ALA A 48 14.15 11.61 16.73
N VAL A 49 14.74 10.54 16.19
CA VAL A 49 14.06 9.70 15.19
C VAL A 49 12.93 8.87 15.81
N ARG A 50 13.04 8.46 17.08
CA ARG A 50 11.93 7.79 17.77
C ARG A 50 10.73 8.70 17.93
N LYS A 51 10.94 9.95 18.37
CA LYS A 51 9.89 10.96 18.45
C LYS A 51 9.26 11.23 17.08
N LEU A 52 10.06 11.32 16.03
CA LEU A 52 9.56 11.45 14.66
C LEU A 52 8.65 10.26 14.27
N SER A 53 9.07 9.04 14.61
CA SER A 53 8.27 7.83 14.36
C SER A 53 6.94 7.86 15.12
N GLU A 54 6.95 8.29 16.39
CA GLU A 54 5.75 8.44 17.23
C GLU A 54 4.79 9.51 16.67
N ARG A 55 5.30 10.61 16.10
CA ARG A 55 4.48 11.68 15.48
C ARG A 55 3.89 11.28 14.13
N VAL A 56 4.70 10.69 13.26
CA VAL A 56 4.30 10.39 11.87
C VAL A 56 3.58 9.04 11.76
N GLY A 57 3.85 8.08 12.65
CA GLY A 57 3.22 6.76 12.65
C GLY A 57 3.61 5.88 11.46
N PHE A 58 4.65 6.22 10.71
CA PHE A 58 5.09 5.41 9.56
C PHE A 58 5.98 4.25 10.01
N GLU A 59 5.58 3.03 9.67
CA GLU A 59 6.30 1.80 10.04
C GLU A 59 7.79 1.83 9.62
N GLY A 60 8.11 2.46 8.49
CA GLY A 60 9.50 2.61 8.06
C GLY A 60 10.35 3.50 8.96
N LEU A 61 9.75 4.52 9.62
CA LEU A 61 10.43 5.34 10.62
C LEU A 61 10.62 4.58 11.94
N HIS A 62 9.70 3.67 12.27
CA HIS A 62 9.86 2.77 13.41
C HIS A 62 11.05 1.82 13.21
N LEU A 63 11.13 1.18 12.03
CA LEU A 63 12.28 0.36 11.66
C LEU A 63 13.60 1.15 11.67
N LEU A 64 13.57 2.41 11.23
CA LEU A 64 14.72 3.30 11.30
C LEU A 64 15.18 3.56 12.74
N SER A 65 14.25 3.90 13.64
CA SER A 65 14.55 4.17 15.05
C SER A 65 15.16 2.95 15.75
N VAL A 66 14.58 1.77 15.54
CA VAL A 66 15.10 0.51 16.10
C VAL A 66 16.50 0.22 15.56
N SER A 67 16.71 0.39 14.25
CA SER A 67 18.00 0.14 13.61
C SER A 67 19.09 1.09 14.13
N LEU A 68 18.77 2.37 14.34
CA LEU A 68 19.65 3.37 14.95
C LEU A 68 19.99 3.04 16.42
N SER A 69 19.00 2.59 17.21
CA SER A 69 19.21 2.15 18.59
C SER A 69 20.22 1.00 18.68
N ILE A 70 20.07 -0.01 17.81
CA ILE A 70 20.99 -1.15 17.75
C ILE A 70 22.39 -0.67 17.36
N GLN A 71 22.49 0.18 16.32
CA GLN A 71 23.75 0.73 15.87
C GLN A 71 24.48 1.52 16.96
N SER A 72 23.78 2.38 17.68
CA SER A 72 24.37 3.19 18.75
C SER A 72 24.95 2.33 19.89
N LYS A 73 24.43 1.12 20.10
CA LYS A 73 24.91 0.18 21.13
C LYS A 73 26.07 -0.70 20.64
N THR A 74 26.09 -1.06 19.35
CA THR A 74 27.08 -1.99 18.77
C THR A 74 28.18 -1.31 17.96
N GLY A 75 28.07 -0.01 17.66
CA GLY A 75 29.08 0.75 16.93
C GLY A 75 29.18 0.42 15.43
N GLY A 76 28.15 -0.22 14.85
CA GLY A 76 28.14 -0.65 13.45
C GLY A 76 28.10 0.50 12.42
N ASN A 77 28.28 0.18 11.14
CA ASN A 77 28.26 1.16 10.07
C ASN A 77 26.83 1.66 9.76
N LEU A 78 26.53 2.91 10.14
CA LEU A 78 25.22 3.53 9.89
C LEU A 78 24.82 3.50 8.42
N THR A 79 25.79 3.73 7.54
CA THR A 79 25.57 3.81 6.10
C THR A 79 25.04 2.49 5.55
N GLU A 80 25.54 1.37 6.05
CA GLU A 80 25.10 0.03 5.66
C GLU A 80 23.68 -0.25 6.18
N ILE A 81 23.42 0.06 7.44
CA ILE A 81 22.10 -0.12 8.06
C ILE A 81 21.02 0.69 7.32
N LEU A 82 21.31 1.96 7.02
CA LEU A 82 20.37 2.81 6.28
C LEU A 82 20.20 2.37 4.83
N ALA A 83 21.25 1.83 4.19
CA ALA A 83 21.15 1.27 2.85
C ALA A 83 20.27 0.00 2.83
N ASN A 84 20.43 -0.88 3.81
CA ASN A 84 19.59 -2.07 3.98
C ASN A 84 18.14 -1.67 4.22
N LEU A 85 17.88 -0.71 5.12
CA LEU A 85 16.52 -0.21 5.35
C LEU A 85 15.91 0.40 4.08
N SER A 86 16.67 1.20 3.32
CA SER A 86 16.20 1.77 2.06
C SER A 86 15.79 0.68 1.07
N THR A 87 16.56 -0.41 1.03
CA THR A 87 16.25 -1.59 0.20
C THR A 87 14.96 -2.26 0.66
N VAL A 88 14.80 -2.52 1.96
CA VAL A 88 13.60 -3.13 2.54
C VAL A 88 12.34 -2.29 2.24
N LEU A 89 12.43 -0.96 2.39
CA LEU A 89 11.30 -0.06 2.09
C LEU A 89 10.91 -0.08 0.61
N ARG A 90 11.91 -0.08 -0.29
CA ARG A 90 11.67 -0.19 -1.74
C ARG A 90 11.05 -1.54 -2.11
N GLU A 91 11.52 -2.64 -1.55
CA GLU A 91 10.94 -3.96 -1.79
C GLU A 91 9.49 -4.05 -1.30
N ARG A 92 9.18 -3.48 -0.12
CA ARG A 92 7.80 -3.35 0.35
C ARG A 92 6.92 -2.54 -0.60
N GLN A 93 7.42 -1.41 -1.12
CA GLN A 93 6.68 -0.62 -2.10
C GLN A 93 6.45 -1.39 -3.41
N LYS A 94 7.46 -2.11 -3.91
CA LYS A 94 7.32 -2.97 -5.09
C LYS A 94 6.29 -4.07 -4.87
N LEU A 95 6.29 -4.70 -3.70
CA LEU A 95 5.28 -5.72 -3.34
C LEU A 95 3.88 -5.12 -3.36
N ARG A 96 3.66 -3.93 -2.76
CA ARG A 96 2.36 -3.24 -2.81
C ARG A 96 1.91 -2.94 -4.24
N LEU A 97 2.81 -2.45 -5.08
CA LEU A 97 2.52 -2.19 -6.50
C LEU A 97 2.19 -3.48 -7.25
N LYS A 98 2.92 -4.56 -6.99
CA LYS A 98 2.69 -5.88 -7.58
C LYS A 98 1.34 -6.46 -7.17
N ILE A 99 0.98 -6.36 -5.89
CA ILE A 99 -0.34 -6.77 -5.38
C ILE A 99 -1.45 -5.97 -6.08
N ARG A 100 -1.27 -4.65 -6.22
CA ARG A 100 -2.24 -3.78 -6.91
C ARG A 100 -2.40 -4.13 -8.41
N ALA A 101 -1.30 -4.48 -9.07
CA ALA A 101 -1.32 -4.89 -10.47
C ALA A 101 -2.01 -6.25 -10.67
N LEU A 102 -1.61 -7.26 -9.89
CA LEU A 102 -2.21 -8.60 -9.95
C LEU A 102 -3.70 -8.59 -9.59
N SER A 103 -4.09 -7.78 -8.60
CA SER A 103 -5.50 -7.64 -8.24
C SER A 103 -6.31 -6.87 -9.29
N ALA A 104 -5.70 -6.01 -10.10
CA ALA A 104 -6.39 -5.34 -11.20
C ALA A 104 -6.79 -6.34 -12.31
N GLU A 105 -5.90 -7.26 -12.68
CA GLU A 105 -6.17 -8.30 -13.68
C GLU A 105 -7.30 -9.24 -13.24
N GLY A 106 -7.24 -9.72 -11.99
CA GLY A 106 -8.29 -10.55 -11.41
C GLY A 106 -9.65 -9.85 -11.36
N ARG A 107 -9.67 -8.55 -11.01
CA ARG A 107 -10.90 -7.74 -10.99
C ARG A 107 -11.55 -7.61 -12.34
N VAL A 108 -10.78 -7.30 -13.39
CA VAL A 108 -11.33 -7.15 -14.75
C VAL A 108 -11.92 -8.48 -15.22
N SER A 109 -11.20 -9.59 -15.00
CA SER A 109 -11.68 -10.93 -15.35
C SER A 109 -12.98 -11.29 -14.63
N ALA A 110 -13.06 -11.02 -13.33
CA ALA A 110 -14.25 -11.29 -12.55
C ALA A 110 -15.43 -10.39 -12.95
N TRP A 111 -15.20 -9.10 -13.23
CA TRP A 111 -16.26 -8.22 -13.78
C TRP A 111 -16.81 -8.72 -15.11
N ILE A 112 -15.94 -9.19 -16.01
CA ILE A 112 -16.35 -9.77 -17.29
C ILE A 112 -17.22 -11.01 -17.06
N ILE A 113 -16.80 -11.92 -16.17
CA ILE A 113 -17.54 -13.15 -15.86
C ILE A 113 -18.88 -12.83 -15.16
N SER A 114 -18.91 -11.89 -14.22
CA SER A 114 -20.12 -11.47 -13.51
C SER A 114 -21.14 -10.83 -14.47
N LEU A 115 -20.68 -10.06 -15.45
CA LEU A 115 -21.54 -9.39 -16.43
C LEU A 115 -21.98 -10.31 -17.58
N PHE A 116 -21.24 -11.40 -17.84
CA PHE A 116 -21.48 -12.29 -18.97
C PHE A 116 -22.90 -12.88 -19.01
N PRO A 117 -23.49 -13.40 -17.91
CA PRO A 117 -24.86 -13.91 -17.90
C PRO A 117 -25.91 -12.85 -18.21
N LEU A 118 -25.70 -11.60 -17.78
CA LEU A 118 -26.60 -10.48 -18.07
C LEU A 118 -26.55 -10.10 -19.55
N ILE A 119 -25.33 -10.04 -20.13
CA ILE A 119 -25.15 -9.81 -21.57
C ILE A 119 -25.79 -10.93 -22.38
N MET A 120 -25.55 -12.19 -22.02
CA MET A 120 -26.12 -13.34 -22.72
C MET A 120 -27.64 -13.38 -22.62
N PHE A 121 -28.21 -13.06 -21.46
CA PHE A 121 -29.66 -12.96 -21.30
C PHE A 121 -30.26 -11.86 -22.20
N GLY A 122 -29.65 -10.68 -22.22
CA GLY A 122 -30.08 -9.58 -23.11
C GLY A 122 -29.93 -9.91 -24.59
N LEU A 123 -28.84 -10.58 -24.97
CA LEU A 123 -28.59 -10.97 -26.36
C LEU A 123 -29.56 -12.05 -26.83
N LEU A 124 -29.83 -13.06 -26.00
CA LEU A 124 -30.78 -14.13 -26.32
C LEU A 124 -32.21 -13.61 -26.42
N THR A 125 -32.63 -12.68 -25.56
CA THR A 125 -33.97 -12.09 -25.65
C THR A 125 -34.17 -11.24 -26.91
N LEU A 126 -33.11 -10.65 -27.48
CA LEU A 126 -33.17 -9.92 -28.74
C LEU A 126 -33.14 -10.84 -29.98
N ILE A 127 -32.29 -11.87 -29.97
CA ILE A 127 -32.09 -12.75 -31.13
C ILE A 127 -33.13 -13.86 -31.19
N ALA A 128 -33.51 -14.42 -30.04
CA ALA A 128 -34.46 -15.53 -29.92
C ALA A 128 -35.46 -15.25 -28.78
N PRO A 129 -36.47 -14.39 -29.00
CA PRO A 129 -37.41 -13.97 -27.97
C PRO A 129 -38.15 -15.13 -27.29
N ASP A 130 -38.38 -16.22 -28.03
CA ASP A 130 -39.08 -17.41 -27.53
C ASP A 130 -38.17 -18.39 -26.76
N TYR A 131 -36.85 -18.12 -26.68
CA TYR A 131 -35.88 -19.03 -26.04
C TYR A 131 -36.22 -19.36 -24.58
N TYR A 132 -36.72 -18.36 -23.83
CA TYR A 132 -37.12 -18.53 -22.43
C TYR A 132 -38.62 -18.82 -22.24
N GLY A 133 -39.42 -18.85 -23.31
CA GLY A 133 -40.89 -18.89 -23.23
C GLY A 133 -41.45 -20.10 -22.46
N GLY A 134 -40.80 -21.27 -22.56
CA GLY A 134 -41.21 -22.49 -21.85
C GLY A 134 -40.96 -22.48 -20.33
N VAL A 135 -40.06 -21.62 -19.85
CA VAL A 135 -39.66 -21.54 -18.43
C VAL A 135 -40.15 -20.24 -17.79
N TRP A 136 -40.57 -19.26 -18.59
CA TRP A 136 -41.03 -17.94 -18.13
C TRP A 136 -42.17 -18.00 -17.11
N ASN A 137 -43.11 -18.91 -17.33
CA ASN A 137 -44.26 -19.13 -16.43
C ASN A 137 -43.98 -20.16 -15.32
N SER A 138 -42.75 -20.68 -15.22
CA SER A 138 -42.38 -21.59 -14.14
C SER A 138 -42.09 -20.81 -12.86
N GLY A 139 -42.65 -21.24 -11.73
CA GLY A 139 -42.40 -20.61 -10.41
C GLY A 139 -40.94 -20.70 -9.93
N LEU A 140 -40.08 -21.45 -10.65
CA LEU A 140 -38.67 -21.65 -10.35
C LEU A 140 -37.73 -20.58 -10.94
N LEU A 141 -38.18 -19.86 -11.97
CA LEU A 141 -37.32 -18.90 -12.69
C LEU A 141 -36.95 -17.69 -11.82
N MET A 142 -37.94 -17.06 -11.17
CA MET A 142 -37.71 -15.92 -10.27
C MET A 142 -36.77 -16.24 -9.10
N PRO A 143 -36.97 -17.33 -8.33
CA PRO A 143 -36.03 -17.74 -7.28
C PRO A 143 -34.61 -18.00 -7.80
N ALA A 144 -34.46 -18.61 -8.97
CA ALA A 144 -33.14 -18.88 -9.56
C ALA A 144 -32.37 -17.60 -9.88
N PHE A 145 -33.03 -16.59 -10.47
CA PHE A 145 -32.41 -15.28 -10.72
C PHE A 145 -32.05 -14.53 -9.45
N VAL A 146 -32.88 -14.61 -8.41
CA VAL A 146 -32.59 -13.99 -7.11
C VAL A 146 -31.37 -14.66 -6.46
N VAL A 147 -31.33 -16.00 -6.42
CA VAL A 147 -30.18 -16.73 -5.86
C VAL A 147 -28.91 -16.42 -6.63
N PHE A 148 -28.97 -16.43 -7.97
CA PHE A 148 -27.85 -16.08 -8.82
C PHE A 148 -27.36 -14.64 -8.57
N GLY A 149 -28.29 -13.68 -8.52
CA GLY A 149 -27.97 -12.28 -8.26
C GLY A 149 -27.34 -12.05 -6.88
N VAL A 150 -27.87 -12.69 -5.83
CA VAL A 150 -27.29 -12.63 -4.48
C VAL A 150 -25.88 -13.24 -4.46
N TRP A 151 -25.67 -14.36 -5.15
CA TRP A 151 -24.37 -15.02 -5.22
C TRP A 151 -23.33 -14.18 -5.97
N ALA A 152 -23.73 -13.56 -7.09
CA ALA A 152 -22.89 -12.65 -7.86
C ALA A 152 -22.49 -11.42 -7.04
N LEU A 153 -23.45 -10.79 -6.36
CA LEU A 153 -23.18 -9.63 -5.49
C LEU A 153 -22.27 -9.98 -4.30
N LEU A 154 -22.42 -11.17 -3.71
CA LEU A 154 -21.51 -11.66 -2.68
C LEU A 154 -20.10 -11.87 -3.21
N GLY A 155 -19.96 -12.43 -4.41
CA GLY A 155 -18.66 -12.59 -5.09
C GLY A 155 -17.97 -11.25 -5.33
N ASP A 156 -18.70 -10.28 -5.89
CA ASP A 156 -18.20 -8.93 -6.13
C ASP A 156 -17.83 -8.22 -4.81
N TYR A 157 -18.62 -8.41 -3.75
CA TYR A 157 -18.32 -7.88 -2.42
C TYR A 157 -17.05 -8.49 -1.80
N ILE A 158 -16.86 -9.81 -1.90
CA ILE A 158 -15.64 -10.47 -1.40
C ILE A 158 -14.42 -9.96 -2.15
N MET A 159 -14.50 -9.81 -3.48
CA MET A 159 -13.43 -9.22 -4.27
C MET A 159 -13.12 -7.78 -3.86
N TYR A 160 -14.15 -6.95 -3.68
CA TYR A 160 -13.97 -5.58 -3.20
C TYR A 160 -13.25 -5.57 -1.84
N ARG A 161 -13.64 -6.47 -0.94
CA ARG A 161 -13.06 -6.59 0.40
C ARG A 161 -11.59 -7.03 0.35
N MET A 162 -11.24 -8.03 -0.47
CA MET A 162 -9.85 -8.50 -0.62
C MET A 162 -8.92 -7.39 -1.13
N VAL A 163 -9.42 -6.45 -1.93
CA VAL A 163 -8.63 -5.34 -2.47
C VAL A 163 -8.48 -4.19 -1.46
N ASN A 164 -9.49 -3.98 -0.61
CA ASN A 164 -9.44 -2.95 0.42
C ASN A 164 -8.75 -3.40 1.72
N PHE A 165 -8.38 -4.68 1.85
CA PHE A 165 -7.86 -5.22 3.13
C PHE A 165 -6.41 -4.90 3.45
N ASP A 166 -5.68 -4.16 2.61
CA ASP A 166 -4.28 -3.77 2.86
C ASP A 166 -4.06 -2.25 2.84
N PHE A 167 -4.91 -1.51 3.57
CA PHE A 167 -4.65 -0.11 3.94
C PHE A 167 -4.94 0.14 5.42
#